data_AF-A0AAP0C1N1-F1
#
_entry.id   AF-A0AAP0C1N1-F1
#
_cell.length_a   1.000
_cell.length_b   1.000
_cell.length_c   1.000
_cell.angle_alpha   90.00
_cell.angle_beta   90.00
_cell.angle_gamma   90.00
#
_symmetry.space_group_name_H-M   'P 1'
#
loop_
_entity.id
_entity.type
_entity.pdbx_description
1 polymer ?
#
loop_
_entity_poly.entity_id
_entity_poly.type
_entity_poly.pdbx_seq_one_letter_code
_entity_poly.pdbx_strand_id
1 'polypeptide(L)'
;MVLCLLPVLPPELRPIIQIEGGKLMSLDINELYRRVIYQNNTLIDLLATSRSTPGELVMCQEKLVQEAVDTLFDNGIRGQPMRDGNNKVYKSFFDVIEGKEGRFRETLLGKRVDYSGRSIIVVGPLLSLHQCGLPREIEIELFQTFVIRGLIRQDVASNTGIAKGKIRENSKAASLIKDQAFIIIQGTKVPLHLPLQDKNRPEDLDFPAQARVVEDAQLTAIRKREGTQMAEEFMTKRRAENKDDLDHE
;
A
#
# COMPACT_ATOMS: atom_id res chain seq x y z
N MET A 1 -38.97 -4.63 -1.39
CA MET A 1 -38.50 -4.86 0.00
C MET A 1 -38.57 -3.53 0.72
N VAL A 2 -38.96 -3.49 2.00
CA VAL A 2 -39.12 -2.25 2.79
C VAL A 2 -38.12 -2.26 3.94
N LEU A 3 -37.46 -1.12 4.21
CA LEU A 3 -36.49 -0.96 5.29
C LEU A 3 -37.12 -0.16 6.44
N CYS A 4 -37.24 -0.78 7.62
CA CYS A 4 -37.70 -0.08 8.83
C CYS A 4 -36.54 0.43 9.72
N LEU A 5 -35.38 -0.22 9.60
CA LEU A 5 -34.16 0.12 10.35
C LEU A 5 -33.02 0.28 9.34
N LEU A 6 -32.41 1.45 9.33
CA LEU A 6 -31.28 1.75 8.45
C LEU A 6 -29.97 1.39 9.17
N PRO A 7 -29.19 0.41 8.68
CA PRO A 7 -27.88 0.11 9.25
C PRO A 7 -26.92 1.28 9.03
N VAL A 8 -26.12 1.59 10.05
CA VAL A 8 -25.12 2.65 10.02
C VAL A 8 -23.72 2.03 10.00
N LEU A 9 -22.87 2.48 9.09
CA LEU A 9 -21.49 2.00 9.05
C LEU A 9 -20.72 2.39 10.32
N PRO A 10 -19.84 1.48 10.82
CA PRO A 10 -18.92 1.79 11.90
C PRO A 10 -18.10 3.06 11.66
N PRO A 11 -17.72 3.78 12.72
CA PRO A 11 -16.96 5.02 12.61
C PRO A 11 -15.58 4.82 11.97
N GLU A 12 -14.95 3.64 12.09
CA GLU A 12 -13.64 3.40 11.45
C GLU A 12 -13.73 3.42 9.92
N LEU A 13 -14.88 3.06 9.35
CA LEU A 13 -15.13 3.10 7.91
C LEU A 13 -15.58 4.48 7.42
N ARG A 14 -15.84 5.41 8.35
CA ARG A 14 -16.31 6.77 8.07
C ARG A 14 -15.57 7.83 8.88
N PRO A 15 -14.22 7.91 8.76
CA PRO A 15 -13.42 8.77 9.61
C PRO A 15 -13.71 10.25 9.34
N ILE A 16 -13.59 11.05 10.39
CA ILE A 16 -13.53 12.51 10.34
C ILE A 16 -12.11 12.89 10.75
N ILE A 17 -11.38 13.52 9.84
CA ILE A 17 -9.96 13.80 9.99
C ILE A 17 -9.79 15.31 10.07
N GLN A 18 -9.06 15.78 11.07
CA GLN A 18 -8.65 17.17 11.14
C GLN A 18 -7.40 17.37 10.26
N ILE A 19 -7.50 18.25 9.27
CA ILE A 19 -6.39 18.66 8.42
C ILE A 19 -5.65 19.81 9.11
N GLU A 20 -4.36 19.93 8.80
CA GLU A 20 -3.56 21.12 9.11
C GLU A 20 -4.30 22.40 8.69
N GLY A 21 -4.34 23.39 9.60
CA GLY A 21 -5.16 24.60 9.43
C GLY A 21 -6.57 24.52 10.04
N GLY A 22 -6.88 23.48 10.83
CA GLY A 22 -8.11 23.41 11.64
C GLY A 22 -9.37 23.02 10.86
N LYS A 23 -9.25 22.73 9.56
CA LYS A 23 -10.36 22.26 8.73
C LYS A 23 -10.65 20.79 9.03
N LEU A 24 -11.93 20.47 9.21
CA LEU A 24 -12.38 19.08 9.30
C LEU A 24 -12.67 18.55 7.91
N MET A 25 -12.15 17.36 7.61
CA MET A 25 -12.47 16.57 6.44
C MET A 25 -13.32 15.39 6.87
N SER A 26 -14.48 15.25 6.24
CA SER A 26 -15.43 14.16 6.50
C SER A 26 -15.66 13.39 5.22
N LEU A 27 -15.97 12.11 5.33
CA LEU A 27 -16.35 11.29 4.19
C LEU A 27 -17.73 11.72 3.65
N ASP A 28 -17.92 11.72 2.33
CA ASP A 28 -19.16 12.18 1.66
C ASP A 28 -20.43 11.49 2.23
N ILE A 29 -20.31 10.21 2.60
CA ILE A 29 -21.40 9.42 3.18
C ILE A 29 -21.91 9.96 4.53
N ASN A 30 -21.07 10.66 5.30
CA ASN A 30 -21.47 11.25 6.58
C ASN A 30 -22.49 12.37 6.37
N GLU A 31 -22.37 13.12 5.28
CA GLU A 31 -23.34 14.17 4.94
C GLU A 31 -24.68 13.56 4.49
N LEU A 32 -24.62 12.46 3.74
CA LEU A 32 -25.82 11.71 3.35
C LEU A 32 -26.54 11.13 4.59
N TYR A 33 -25.80 10.57 5.55
CA TYR A 33 -26.38 10.13 6.82
C TYR A 33 -27.00 11.27 7.62
N ARG A 34 -26.32 12.42 7.70
CA ARG A 34 -26.84 13.60 8.38
C ARG A 34 -28.17 14.03 7.78
N ARG A 35 -28.31 14.00 6.46
CA ARG A 35 -29.57 14.31 5.77
C ARG A 35 -30.69 13.34 6.17
N VAL A 36 -30.44 12.02 6.17
CA VAL A 36 -31.44 11.03 6.58
C VAL A 36 -31.89 11.27 8.01
N ILE A 37 -30.94 11.45 8.94
CA ILE A 37 -31.23 11.69 10.36
C ILE A 37 -32.04 12.99 10.51
N TYR A 38 -31.65 14.04 9.80
CA TYR A 38 -32.35 15.32 9.83
C TYR A 38 -33.81 15.17 9.39
N GLN A 39 -34.05 14.59 8.20
CA GLN A 39 -35.42 14.42 7.69
C GLN A 39 -36.27 13.52 8.59
N ASN A 40 -35.67 12.48 9.18
CA ASN A 40 -36.36 11.58 10.10
C ASN A 40 -36.74 12.29 11.41
N ASN A 41 -35.83 13.07 12.00
CA ASN A 41 -36.12 13.84 13.21
C ASN A 41 -37.18 14.91 12.93
N THR A 42 -37.10 15.59 11.78
CA THR A 42 -38.15 16.53 11.35
C THR A 42 -39.52 15.86 11.22
N LEU A 43 -39.58 14.64 10.69
CA LEU A 43 -40.82 13.85 10.64
C LEU A 43 -41.33 13.52 12.05
N ILE A 44 -40.45 13.08 12.95
CA ILE A 44 -40.81 12.77 14.35
C ILE A 44 -41.35 14.01 15.06
N ASP A 45 -40.69 15.15 14.94
CA ASP A 45 -41.12 16.41 15.55
C ASP A 45 -42.47 16.88 15.00
N LEU A 46 -42.68 16.71 13.70
CA LEU A 46 -43.95 17.02 13.02
C LEU A 46 -45.10 16.13 13.54
N LEU A 47 -44.84 14.84 13.73
CA LEU A 47 -45.77 13.89 14.33
C LEU A 47 -46.03 14.17 15.82
N ALA A 48 -45.02 14.60 16.58
CA ALA A 48 -45.18 14.95 18.00
C ALA A 48 -46.03 16.22 18.20
N THR A 49 -45.93 17.18 17.28
CA THR A 49 -46.71 18.44 17.30
C THR A 49 -48.16 18.26 16.82
N SER A 50 -48.55 17.03 16.41
CA SER A 50 -49.76 16.71 15.64
C SER A 50 -51.08 16.72 16.41
N ARG A 51 -51.52 17.89 16.89
CA ARG A 51 -52.97 18.12 17.12
C ARG A 51 -53.67 18.81 15.95
N SER A 52 -52.91 19.37 15.00
CA SER A 52 -53.45 20.18 13.90
C SER A 52 -52.68 20.08 12.58
N THR A 53 -51.79 19.10 12.40
CA THR A 53 -50.96 19.00 11.19
C THR A 53 -51.75 18.32 10.06
N PRO A 54 -51.91 18.95 8.88
CA PRO A 54 -52.54 18.33 7.72
C PRO A 54 -51.80 17.07 7.27
N GLY A 55 -52.54 16.01 6.90
CA GLY A 55 -51.96 14.77 6.40
C GLY A 55 -51.10 14.94 5.14
N GLU A 56 -51.40 15.94 4.31
CA GLU A 56 -50.60 16.29 3.13
C GLU A 56 -49.16 16.68 3.49
N LEU A 57 -48.96 17.40 4.60
CA LEU A 57 -47.62 17.77 5.06
C LEU A 57 -46.83 16.56 5.55
N VAL A 58 -47.50 15.61 6.21
CA VAL A 58 -46.90 14.34 6.64
C VAL A 58 -46.41 13.56 5.41
N MET A 59 -47.26 13.40 4.39
CA MET A 59 -46.92 12.71 3.14
C MET A 59 -45.73 13.36 2.41
N CYS A 60 -45.68 14.70 2.39
CA CYS A 60 -44.55 15.44 1.82
C CYS A 60 -43.25 15.16 2.60
N GLN A 61 -43.32 15.14 3.93
CA GLN A 61 -42.14 14.87 4.78
C GLN A 61 -41.68 13.41 4.67
N GLU A 62 -42.61 12.45 4.60
CA GLU A 62 -42.29 11.04 4.33
C GLU A 62 -41.57 10.88 2.98
N LYS A 63 -42.00 11.61 1.95
CA LYS A 63 -41.33 11.64 0.65
C LYS A 63 -39.89 12.16 0.77
N LEU A 64 -39.66 13.21 1.57
CA LEU A 64 -38.31 13.73 1.80
C LEU A 64 -37.41 12.74 2.56
N VAL A 65 -37.97 11.98 3.50
CA VAL A 65 -37.24 10.88 4.16
C VAL A 65 -36.88 9.80 3.15
N GLN A 66 -37.83 9.39 2.29
CA GLN A 66 -37.57 8.40 1.24
C GLN A 66 -36.50 8.88 0.27
N GLU A 67 -36.56 10.14 -0.18
CA GLU A 67 -35.54 10.73 -1.05
C GLU A 67 -34.17 10.78 -0.37
N ALA A 68 -34.11 11.11 0.93
CA ALA A 68 -32.85 11.09 1.67
C ALA A 68 -32.25 9.67 1.74
N VAL A 69 -33.07 8.65 2.00
CA VAL A 69 -32.63 7.24 2.01
C VAL A 69 -32.18 6.80 0.62
N ASP A 70 -32.90 7.18 -0.43
CA ASP A 70 -32.54 6.84 -1.80
C ASP A 70 -31.19 7.48 -2.19
N THR A 71 -30.96 8.76 -1.84
CA THR A 71 -29.67 9.43 -2.10
C THR A 71 -28.51 8.83 -1.31
N LEU A 72 -28.77 8.25 -0.13
CA LEU A 72 -27.74 7.55 0.65
C LEU A 72 -27.27 6.28 -0.06
N PHE A 73 -28.20 5.50 -0.63
CA PHE A 73 -27.88 4.28 -1.35
C PHE A 73 -27.29 4.55 -2.73
N ASP A 74 -27.96 5.38 -3.53
CA ASP A 74 -27.55 5.73 -4.88
C ASP A 74 -27.94 7.19 -5.19
N ASN A 75 -26.90 8.02 -5.19
CA ASN A 75 -27.03 9.46 -5.38
C ASN A 75 -27.16 9.80 -6.88
N GLY A 76 -28.37 9.60 -7.42
CA GLY A 76 -28.65 9.88 -8.83
C GLY A 76 -29.93 9.22 -9.35
N ILE A 77 -30.47 8.20 -8.65
CA ILE A 77 -31.66 7.46 -9.10
C ILE A 77 -32.85 8.36 -9.41
N ARG A 78 -33.09 9.39 -8.59
CA ARG A 78 -34.30 10.23 -8.68
C ARG A 78 -34.09 11.60 -9.34
N GLY A 79 -33.02 11.76 -10.12
CA GLY A 79 -32.78 12.98 -10.89
C GLY A 79 -31.50 13.70 -10.46
N GLN A 80 -31.61 14.95 -10.00
CA GLN A 80 -30.42 15.75 -9.71
C GLN A 80 -29.67 15.20 -8.48
N PRO A 81 -28.39 14.82 -8.64
CA PRO A 81 -27.62 14.26 -7.54
C PRO A 81 -27.28 15.36 -6.53
N MET A 82 -27.22 15.00 -5.25
CA MET A 82 -26.83 15.90 -4.19
C MET A 82 -25.36 16.27 -4.32
N ARG A 83 -25.07 17.57 -4.18
CA ARG A 83 -23.73 18.13 -4.34
C ARG A 83 -23.32 18.93 -3.11
N ASP A 84 -22.03 18.97 -2.89
CA ASP A 84 -21.36 19.84 -1.93
C ASP A 84 -21.38 21.31 -2.39
N GLY A 85 -21.04 22.24 -1.50
CA GLY A 85 -20.92 23.67 -1.80
C GLY A 85 -19.93 23.99 -2.94
N ASN A 86 -18.98 23.08 -3.20
CA ASN A 86 -18.06 23.16 -4.33
C ASN A 86 -18.57 22.45 -5.61
N ASN A 87 -19.89 22.20 -5.71
CA ASN A 87 -20.53 21.53 -6.84
C ASN A 87 -20.03 20.09 -7.10
N LYS A 88 -19.34 19.48 -6.13
CA LYS A 88 -18.89 18.09 -6.16
C LYS A 88 -20.04 17.18 -5.76
N VAL A 89 -20.36 16.17 -6.57
CA VAL A 89 -21.37 15.16 -6.22
C VAL A 89 -20.89 14.31 -5.06
N TYR A 90 -21.74 14.11 -4.04
CA TYR A 90 -21.43 13.21 -2.93
C TYR A 90 -21.42 11.76 -3.41
N LYS A 91 -20.38 10.99 -3.05
CA LYS A 91 -20.33 9.55 -3.33
C LYS A 91 -21.32 8.79 -2.43
N SER A 92 -22.23 8.05 -3.05
CA SER A 92 -23.22 7.19 -2.38
C SER A 92 -22.61 5.85 -1.93
N PHE A 93 -23.39 5.03 -1.21
CA PHE A 93 -22.97 3.68 -0.88
C PHE A 93 -22.63 2.83 -2.10
N PHE A 94 -23.46 2.94 -3.15
CA PHE A 94 -23.25 2.20 -4.38
C PHE A 94 -21.94 2.61 -5.05
N ASP A 95 -21.65 3.92 -5.11
CA ASP A 95 -20.38 4.44 -5.65
C ASP A 95 -19.15 4.02 -4.84
N VAL A 96 -19.31 3.76 -3.54
CA VAL A 96 -18.22 3.26 -2.70
C VAL A 96 -17.95 1.79 -3.01
N ILE A 97 -18.96 1.02 -3.37
CA ILE A 97 -18.85 -0.42 -3.60
C ILE A 97 -18.45 -0.71 -5.05
N GLU A 98 -19.20 -0.15 -5.98
CA GLU A 98 -19.04 -0.33 -7.43
C GLU A 98 -18.15 0.74 -8.07
N GLY A 99 -17.84 0.54 -9.35
CA GLY A 99 -17.03 1.46 -10.14
C GLY A 99 -15.53 1.13 -10.15
N LYS A 100 -14.78 1.93 -10.92
CA LYS A 100 -13.32 1.76 -11.06
C LYS A 100 -12.58 2.06 -9.75
N GLU A 101 -13.03 3.10 -9.05
CA GLU A 101 -12.53 3.51 -7.74
C GLU A 101 -13.29 2.83 -6.58
N GLY A 102 -14.16 1.87 -6.88
CA GLY A 102 -14.95 1.15 -5.88
C GLY A 102 -14.10 0.18 -5.06
N ARG A 103 -14.56 -0.14 -3.85
CA ARG A 103 -13.88 -1.03 -2.91
C ARG A 103 -13.57 -2.41 -3.51
N PHE A 104 -14.46 -2.95 -4.36
CA PHE A 104 -14.20 -4.23 -5.01
C PHE A 104 -12.95 -4.20 -5.89
N ARG A 105 -12.79 -3.16 -6.72
CA ARG A 105 -11.67 -3.11 -7.67
C ARG A 105 -10.38 -2.60 -7.04
N GLU A 106 -10.46 -1.60 -6.17
CA GLU A 106 -9.27 -1.00 -5.54
C GLU A 106 -8.73 -1.79 -4.35
N THR A 107 -9.60 -2.45 -3.58
CA THR A 107 -9.19 -3.06 -2.30
C THR A 107 -9.21 -4.59 -2.36
N LEU A 108 -10.12 -5.19 -3.12
CA LEU A 108 -10.27 -6.66 -3.17
C LEU A 108 -9.51 -7.30 -4.33
N LEU A 109 -9.50 -6.71 -5.52
CA LEU A 109 -8.80 -7.28 -6.70
C LEU A 109 -7.28 -7.03 -6.71
N GLY A 110 -6.81 -5.98 -6.05
CA GLY A 110 -5.40 -5.67 -5.94
C GLY A 110 -5.13 -4.91 -4.65
N LYS A 111 -4.09 -5.30 -3.91
CA LYS A 111 -3.67 -4.59 -2.70
C LYS A 111 -2.26 -4.08 -2.87
N ARG A 112 -1.96 -2.98 -2.17
CA ARG A 112 -0.58 -2.57 -1.96
C ARG A 112 0.08 -3.62 -1.09
N VAL A 113 1.29 -4.02 -1.49
CA VAL A 113 2.08 -5.04 -0.82
C VAL A 113 3.34 -4.39 -0.25
N ASP A 114 3.65 -4.74 0.99
CA ASP A 114 4.93 -4.40 1.60
C ASP A 114 6.07 -5.15 0.92
N TYR A 115 7.31 -4.67 1.11
CA TYR A 115 8.51 -5.22 0.46
C TYR A 115 8.39 -5.22 -1.07
N SER A 116 7.88 -4.13 -1.63
CA SER A 116 7.83 -3.89 -3.07
C SER A 116 8.60 -2.63 -3.45
N GLY A 117 9.19 -2.64 -4.64
CA GLY A 117 9.95 -1.53 -5.20
C GLY A 117 9.60 -1.30 -6.67
N ARG A 118 9.84 -0.09 -7.15
CA ARG A 118 9.69 0.28 -8.56
C ARG A 118 10.92 1.04 -9.02
N SER A 119 11.41 0.72 -10.21
CA SER A 119 12.55 1.41 -10.83
C SER A 119 12.43 1.39 -12.36
N ILE A 120 13.24 2.20 -13.01
CA ILE A 120 13.44 2.16 -14.46
C ILE A 120 14.26 0.91 -14.79
N ILE A 121 13.95 0.32 -15.94
CA ILE A 121 14.66 -0.87 -16.42
C ILE A 121 15.62 -0.47 -17.53
N VAL A 122 16.87 -0.90 -17.38
CA VAL A 122 17.97 -0.69 -18.32
C VAL A 122 18.37 -2.06 -18.91
N VAL A 123 19.09 -2.07 -20.03
CA VAL A 123 19.59 -3.32 -20.64
C VAL A 123 20.91 -3.73 -19.98
N GLY A 124 20.97 -4.95 -19.43
CA GLY A 124 22.16 -5.54 -18.81
C GLY A 124 22.75 -6.69 -19.63
N PRO A 125 23.62 -6.44 -20.63
CA PRO A 125 24.11 -7.48 -21.56
C PRO A 125 24.99 -8.54 -20.89
N LEU A 126 25.57 -8.25 -19.72
CA LEU A 126 26.45 -9.16 -18.98
C LEU A 126 25.67 -10.10 -18.03
N LEU A 127 24.36 -9.94 -17.89
CA LEU A 127 23.54 -10.70 -16.93
C LEU A 127 22.98 -11.98 -17.55
N SER A 128 23.13 -13.09 -16.83
CA SER A 128 22.54 -14.38 -17.23
C SER A 128 21.00 -14.37 -17.16
N LEU A 129 20.35 -15.35 -17.79
CA LEU A 129 18.88 -15.38 -17.89
C LEU A 129 18.14 -15.31 -16.56
N HIS A 130 18.72 -15.93 -15.53
CA HIS A 130 18.17 -16.05 -14.18
C HIS A 130 18.62 -14.93 -13.24
N GLN A 131 19.31 -13.91 -13.76
CA GLN A 131 19.89 -12.83 -12.97
C GLN A 131 19.25 -11.49 -13.32
N CYS A 132 19.15 -10.63 -12.32
CA CYS A 132 18.82 -9.22 -12.44
C CYS A 132 19.73 -8.43 -11.49
N GLY A 133 20.15 -7.23 -11.89
CA GLY A 133 20.74 -6.28 -10.96
C GLY A 133 19.64 -5.55 -10.20
N LEU A 134 19.88 -5.23 -8.94
CA LEU A 134 19.01 -4.37 -8.15
C LEU A 134 19.82 -3.14 -7.74
N PRO A 135 19.27 -1.92 -7.85
CA PRO A 135 19.93 -0.74 -7.33
C PRO A 135 20.12 -0.89 -5.82
N ARG A 136 21.27 -0.47 -5.31
CA ARG A 136 21.66 -0.70 -3.91
C ARG A 136 20.64 -0.12 -2.93
N GLU A 137 20.06 1.02 -3.26
CA GLU A 137 19.08 1.72 -2.43
C GLU A 137 17.79 0.91 -2.27
N ILE A 138 17.31 0.30 -3.38
CA ILE A 138 16.13 -0.54 -3.39
C ILE A 138 16.39 -1.85 -2.65
N GLU A 139 17.57 -2.43 -2.85
CA GLU A 139 18.01 -3.65 -2.18
C GLU A 139 17.98 -3.48 -0.65
N ILE A 140 18.57 -2.40 -0.13
CA ILE A 140 18.62 -2.14 1.31
C ILE A 140 17.20 -1.98 1.90
N GLU A 141 16.28 -1.34 1.17
CA GLU A 141 14.92 -1.11 1.67
C GLU A 141 14.06 -2.38 1.61
N LEU A 142 14.16 -3.16 0.53
CA LEU A 142 13.46 -4.45 0.39
C LEU A 142 13.90 -5.46 1.46
N PHE A 143 15.19 -5.49 1.79
CA PHE A 143 15.75 -6.43 2.74
C PHE A 143 16.03 -5.81 4.12
N GLN A 144 15.48 -4.63 4.41
CA GLN A 144 15.78 -3.86 5.62
C GLN A 144 15.63 -4.69 6.90
N THR A 145 14.57 -5.50 7.00
CA THR A 145 14.33 -6.38 8.16
C THR A 145 15.44 -7.42 8.35
N PHE A 146 15.94 -7.99 7.26
CA PHE A 146 17.01 -8.99 7.31
C PHE A 146 18.37 -8.36 7.63
N VAL A 147 18.65 -7.19 7.05
CA VAL A 147 19.86 -6.41 7.36
C VAL A 147 19.89 -6.02 8.83
N ILE A 148 18.78 -5.51 9.39
CA ILE A 148 18.68 -5.18 10.82
C ILE A 148 18.96 -6.41 11.69
N ARG A 149 18.37 -7.56 11.36
CA ARG A 149 18.59 -8.81 12.09
C ARG A 149 20.06 -9.24 12.04
N GLY A 150 20.70 -9.07 10.89
CA GLY A 150 22.12 -9.37 10.71
C GLY A 150 23.03 -8.46 11.54
N LEU A 151 22.76 -7.15 11.56
CA LEU A 151 23.54 -6.18 12.33
C LEU A 151 23.48 -6.46 13.83
N ILE A 152 22.33 -6.90 14.33
CA ILE A 152 22.17 -7.28 15.74
C ILE A 152 22.94 -8.57 16.05
N ARG A 153 22.90 -9.57 15.16
CA ARG A 153 23.61 -10.85 15.35
C ARG A 153 25.12 -10.73 15.38
N GLN A 154 25.68 -9.70 14.76
CA GLN A 154 27.13 -9.43 14.73
C GLN A 154 27.54 -8.41 15.80
N ASP A 155 26.64 -8.09 16.73
CA ASP A 155 26.84 -7.06 17.77
C ASP A 155 27.24 -5.67 17.23
N VAL A 156 26.96 -5.41 15.95
CA VAL A 156 27.17 -4.10 15.32
C VAL A 156 26.10 -3.12 15.79
N ALA A 157 24.90 -3.58 16.12
CA ALA A 157 23.82 -2.77 16.68
C ALA A 157 23.16 -3.49 17.87
N SER A 158 22.94 -2.77 18.97
CA SER A 158 22.32 -3.34 20.18
C SER A 158 20.80 -3.45 20.09
N ASN A 159 20.15 -2.64 19.26
CA ASN A 159 18.70 -2.67 19.08
C ASN A 159 18.28 -2.31 17.64
N THR A 160 17.01 -2.56 17.31
CA THR A 160 16.44 -2.29 15.98
C THR A 160 16.44 -0.81 15.61
N GLY A 161 16.32 0.09 16.60
CA GLY A 161 16.35 1.54 16.39
C GLY A 161 17.72 2.05 15.94
N ILE A 162 18.79 1.65 16.65
CA ILE A 162 20.18 1.96 16.32
C ILE A 162 20.56 1.32 14.99
N ALA A 163 20.12 0.09 14.72
CA ALA A 163 20.35 -0.56 13.43
C ALA A 163 19.73 0.25 12.27
N LYS A 164 18.48 0.72 12.42
CA LYS A 164 17.83 1.61 11.43
C LYS A 164 18.59 2.94 11.27
N GLY A 165 19.06 3.52 12.37
CA GLY A 165 19.90 4.73 12.33
C GLY A 165 21.19 4.52 11.53
N LYS A 166 21.91 3.43 11.81
CA LYS A 166 23.15 3.07 11.10
C LYS A 166 22.94 2.80 9.60
N ILE A 167 21.80 2.21 9.23
CA ILE A 167 21.44 2.02 7.81
C ILE A 167 21.24 3.38 7.11
N ARG A 168 20.66 4.36 7.79
CA ARG A 168 20.43 5.72 7.23
C ARG A 168 21.71 6.56 7.15
N GLU A 169 22.61 6.44 8.12
CA GLU A 169 23.80 7.31 8.23
C GLU A 169 24.95 6.99 7.25
N ASN A 170 24.84 5.93 6.44
CA ASN A 170 25.71 5.61 5.29
C ASN A 170 27.24 5.70 5.54
N SER A 171 27.70 5.64 6.80
CA SER A 171 29.11 5.79 7.20
C SER A 171 29.62 4.53 7.89
N LYS A 172 30.88 4.13 7.61
CA LYS A 172 31.67 2.96 8.07
C LYS A 172 30.99 1.57 8.08
N ALA A 173 29.75 1.45 8.55
CA ALA A 173 28.87 0.28 8.42
C ALA A 173 28.43 0.02 6.97
N ALA A 174 28.64 0.94 6.03
CA ALA A 174 28.24 0.76 4.63
C ALA A 174 28.91 -0.45 3.95
N SER A 175 30.13 -0.84 4.34
CA SER A 175 30.79 -2.06 3.86
C SER A 175 30.16 -3.31 4.49
N LEU A 176 30.00 -3.34 5.82
CA LEU A 176 29.36 -4.45 6.53
C LEU A 176 27.92 -4.70 6.06
N ILE A 177 27.17 -3.63 5.83
CA ILE A 177 25.80 -3.70 5.26
C ILE A 177 25.84 -4.27 3.84
N LYS A 178 26.84 -3.92 3.02
CA LYS A 178 27.00 -4.49 1.67
C LYS A 178 27.29 -5.99 1.74
N ASP A 179 28.20 -6.40 2.63
CA ASP A 179 28.59 -7.81 2.78
C ASP A 179 27.41 -8.64 3.29
N GLN A 180 26.65 -8.08 4.23
CA GLN A 180 25.49 -8.73 4.83
C GLN A 180 24.30 -8.81 3.86
N ALA A 181 24.01 -7.73 3.13
CA ALA A 181 22.99 -7.75 2.09
C ALA A 181 23.34 -8.76 0.99
N PHE A 182 24.60 -8.81 0.56
CA PHE A 182 25.09 -9.79 -0.40
C PHE A 182 24.87 -11.24 0.09
N ILE A 183 25.22 -11.54 1.34
CA ILE A 183 25.00 -12.88 1.93
C ILE A 183 23.52 -13.23 2.00
N ILE A 184 22.64 -12.29 2.33
CA ILE A 184 21.19 -12.53 2.44
C ILE A 184 20.55 -12.73 1.05
N ILE A 185 21.06 -12.05 0.04
CA ILE A 185 20.49 -12.06 -1.32
C ILE A 185 21.00 -13.25 -2.13
N GLN A 186 22.16 -13.80 -1.79
CA GLN A 186 22.67 -15.04 -2.36
C GLN A 186 21.64 -16.18 -2.22
N GLY A 187 20.97 -16.50 -3.34
CA GLY A 187 19.96 -17.56 -3.40
C GLY A 187 18.51 -17.12 -3.19
N THR A 188 18.26 -15.86 -2.83
CA THR A 188 16.89 -15.33 -2.65
C THR A 188 16.33 -14.85 -3.99
N LYS A 189 15.23 -15.45 -4.46
CA LYS A 189 14.56 -15.05 -5.71
C LYS A 189 13.67 -13.83 -5.46
N VAL A 190 13.84 -12.77 -6.24
CA VAL A 190 12.98 -11.57 -6.21
C VAL A 190 12.09 -11.59 -7.46
N PRO A 191 10.74 -11.57 -7.31
CA PRO A 191 9.85 -11.52 -8.46
C PRO A 191 9.90 -10.13 -9.12
N LEU A 192 10.14 -10.10 -10.43
CA LEU A 192 10.04 -8.88 -11.23
C LEU A 192 8.71 -8.88 -11.99
N HIS A 193 7.88 -7.86 -11.74
CA HIS A 193 6.66 -7.65 -12.49
C HIS A 193 6.91 -6.60 -13.59
N LEU A 194 7.00 -7.06 -14.83
CA LEU A 194 7.12 -6.18 -15.99
C LEU A 194 5.72 -5.70 -16.43
N PRO A 195 5.55 -4.42 -16.81
CA PRO A 195 4.32 -4.00 -17.46
C PRO A 195 4.16 -4.81 -18.75
N LEU A 196 2.99 -5.42 -18.97
CA LEU A 196 2.67 -6.06 -20.24
C LEU A 196 2.83 -5.02 -21.35
N GLN A 197 3.62 -5.33 -22.37
CA GLN A 197 3.75 -4.49 -23.55
C GLN A 197 2.35 -4.32 -24.17
N ASP A 198 1.86 -3.10 -24.16
CA ASP A 198 0.67 -2.70 -24.91
C ASP A 198 1.06 -2.67 -26.38
N LYS A 199 0.60 -3.67 -27.15
CA LYS A 199 0.95 -3.87 -28.57
C LYS A 199 0.56 -2.70 -29.49
N ASN A 200 -0.14 -1.68 -28.97
CA ASN A 200 -0.67 -0.54 -29.71
C ASN A 200 0.09 0.78 -29.46
N ARG A 201 1.25 0.78 -28.78
CA ARG A 201 2.07 2.00 -28.62
C ARG A 201 3.05 2.19 -29.79
N PRO A 202 3.32 3.44 -30.21
CA PRO A 202 4.31 3.75 -31.23
C PRO A 202 5.70 3.23 -30.82
N GLU A 203 6.42 2.70 -31.79
CA GLU A 203 7.63 1.85 -31.70
C GLU A 203 8.87 2.52 -31.09
N ASP A 204 8.78 3.77 -30.61
CA ASP A 204 9.95 4.57 -30.19
C ASP A 204 10.44 4.25 -28.76
N LEU A 205 9.78 3.32 -28.06
CA LEU A 205 10.25 2.76 -26.80
C LEU A 205 10.59 1.28 -27.03
N ASP A 206 11.76 1.06 -27.64
CA ASP A 206 12.43 -0.23 -27.70
C ASP A 206 12.70 -0.74 -26.28
N PHE A 207 11.68 -1.32 -25.65
CA PHE A 207 11.86 -2.19 -24.50
C PHE A 207 12.20 -3.56 -25.09
N PRO A 208 13.48 -3.98 -25.13
CA PRO A 208 13.78 -5.36 -25.50
C PRO A 208 13.06 -6.27 -24.53
N ALA A 209 12.65 -7.44 -25.01
CA ALA A 209 12.05 -8.53 -24.22
C ALA A 209 12.94 -9.04 -23.05
N GLN A 210 14.05 -8.35 -22.78
CA GLN A 210 15.05 -8.61 -21.75
C GLN A 210 15.37 -7.31 -21.00
N ALA A 211 14.35 -6.72 -20.38
CA ALA A 211 14.55 -5.59 -19.49
C ALA A 211 15.14 -6.13 -18.16
N ARG A 212 16.39 -5.80 -17.83
CA ARG A 212 17.12 -6.28 -16.64
C ARG A 212 17.87 -5.13 -15.96
N VAL A 213 17.33 -4.66 -14.83
CA VAL A 213 17.89 -3.55 -14.05
C VAL A 213 19.38 -3.80 -13.71
N VAL A 214 20.22 -2.76 -13.83
CA VAL A 214 21.65 -2.75 -13.48
C VAL A 214 21.97 -1.40 -12.83
N GLU A 215 22.87 -1.41 -11.85
CA GLU A 215 23.70 -0.25 -11.53
C GLU A 215 25.18 -0.69 -11.64
N ASP A 216 25.94 0.05 -12.45
CA ASP A 216 27.39 0.06 -12.69
C ASP A 216 28.17 -1.27 -12.81
N ALA A 217 28.34 -1.70 -14.07
CA ALA A 217 29.12 -2.85 -14.52
C ALA A 217 30.66 -2.73 -14.33
N GLN A 218 31.19 -1.74 -13.62
CA GLN A 218 32.65 -1.58 -13.48
C GLN A 218 33.24 -2.18 -12.19
N LEU A 219 32.44 -2.56 -11.18
CA LEU A 219 32.96 -3.05 -9.89
C LEU A 219 32.80 -4.57 -9.65
N THR A 220 31.97 -5.27 -10.42
CA THR A 220 31.65 -6.69 -10.18
C THR A 220 32.70 -7.66 -10.74
N ALA A 221 33.49 -7.24 -11.74
CA ALA A 221 34.52 -8.10 -12.34
C ALA A 221 35.78 -8.24 -11.46
N ILE A 222 36.10 -7.23 -10.65
CA ILE A 222 37.30 -7.22 -9.79
C ILE A 222 37.04 -8.01 -8.49
N ARG A 223 35.83 -7.94 -7.92
CA ARG A 223 35.49 -8.61 -6.65
C ARG A 223 35.26 -10.12 -6.73
N LYS A 224 35.01 -10.68 -7.92
CA LYS A 224 34.82 -12.13 -8.09
C LYS A 224 36.07 -12.95 -7.80
N ARG A 225 37.27 -12.37 -7.80
CA ARG A 225 38.52 -13.09 -7.44
C ARG A 225 38.80 -13.04 -5.94
N GLU A 226 38.51 -11.93 -5.27
CA GLU A 226 38.78 -11.74 -3.84
C GLU A 226 37.68 -12.36 -2.96
N GLY A 227 36.41 -12.27 -3.38
CA GLY A 227 35.27 -12.80 -2.61
C GLY A 227 35.17 -14.32 -2.60
N THR A 228 35.59 -15.01 -3.67
CA THR A 228 35.62 -16.48 -3.71
C THR A 228 36.69 -17.07 -2.81
N GLN A 229 37.86 -16.42 -2.69
CA GLN A 229 38.92 -16.88 -1.78
C GLN A 229 38.52 -16.69 -0.31
N MET A 230 37.88 -15.57 0.04
CA MET A 230 37.41 -15.34 1.41
C MET A 230 36.20 -16.22 1.78
N ALA A 231 35.31 -16.52 0.83
CA ALA A 231 34.20 -17.45 1.05
C ALA A 231 34.69 -18.89 1.23
N GLU A 232 35.72 -19.31 0.50
CA GLU A 232 36.38 -20.61 0.74
C GLU A 232 37.03 -20.65 2.12
N GLU A 233 37.86 -19.66 2.50
CA GLU A 233 38.50 -19.62 3.82
C GLU A 233 37.49 -19.65 4.99
N PHE A 234 36.34 -18.99 4.84
CA PHE A 234 35.29 -18.99 5.87
C PHE A 234 34.56 -20.34 5.97
N MET A 235 34.34 -21.01 4.85
CA MET A 235 33.76 -22.36 4.82
C MET A 235 34.72 -23.42 5.36
N THR A 236 36.04 -23.23 5.19
CA THR A 236 37.07 -24.09 5.79
C THR A 236 37.14 -23.89 7.31
N LYS A 237 37.05 -22.65 7.80
CA LYS A 237 37.01 -22.34 9.25
C LYS A 237 35.79 -22.96 9.95
N ARG A 238 34.59 -22.85 9.36
CA ARG A 238 33.39 -23.51 9.90
C ARG A 238 33.47 -25.04 9.93
N ARG A 239 34.21 -25.65 8.99
CA ARG A 239 34.45 -27.11 8.99
C ARG A 239 35.49 -27.55 10.03
N ALA A 240 36.41 -26.65 10.41
CA ALA A 240 37.38 -26.91 11.49
C ALA A 240 36.72 -26.79 12.87
N GLU A 241 35.93 -25.73 13.10
CA GLU A 241 35.19 -25.54 14.36
C GLU A 241 34.22 -26.70 14.66
N ASN A 242 33.52 -27.22 13.64
CA ASN A 242 32.65 -28.39 13.81
C ASN A 242 33.40 -29.74 13.99
N LYS A 243 34.73 -29.78 13.79
CA LYS A 243 35.53 -30.98 13.98
C LYS A 243 36.11 -31.06 15.39
N ASP A 244 36.44 -29.92 15.98
CA ASP A 244 36.97 -29.84 17.34
C ASP A 244 35.91 -30.21 18.41
N ASP A 245 34.62 -30.11 18.07
CA ASP A 245 33.50 -30.51 18.94
C ASP A 245 33.22 -32.04 18.95
N LEU A 246 33.89 -32.83 18.10
CA LEU A 246 33.66 -34.30 17.98
C LEU A 246 34.78 -35.16 18.60
N ASP A 247 35.89 -34.55 19.04
CA ASP A 247 37.02 -35.26 19.67
C ASP A 247 37.00 -35.18 21.22
N HIS A 248 35.88 -34.71 21.79
CA HIS A 248 35.60 -34.71 23.23
C HIS A 248 34.27 -35.42 23.55
N GLU A 249 34.19 -36.71 23.23
CA GLU A 249 33.31 -37.69 23.90
C GLU A 249 34.09 -38.97 24.22
#